data_AF-A0A7C7CAW1-F1
#
_entry.id   AF-A0A7C7CAW1-F1
#
_cell.length_a   1.000
_cell.length_b   1.000
_cell.length_c   1.000
_cell.angle_alpha   90.00
_cell.angle_beta   90.00
_cell.angle_gamma   90.00
#
_symmetry.space_group_name_H-M   'P 1'
#
loop_
_entity.id
_entity.type
_entity.pdbx_description
1 polymer ?
#
loop_
_entity_poly.entity_id
_entity_poly.type
_entity_poly.pdbx_seq_one_letter_code
_entity_poly.pdbx_strand_id
1 'polypeptide(L)'
;MALVKLTEVCHNNTLTTHQDYTLREVFVNPEHVVMIREEARMRQLNEQGALPADLDGTHQFTKLTINRGHTGTEIVVVGAPSIIESTLNQQKTLLRG
;
A
#
# COMPACT_ATOMS: atom_id res chain seq x y z
N MET A 1 -4.04 18.55 8.95
CA MET A 1 -3.53 17.19 8.67
C MET A 1 -4.02 16.75 7.31
N ALA A 2 -3.13 16.39 6.39
CA ALA A 2 -3.51 15.88 5.08
C ALA A 2 -3.30 14.37 5.06
N LEU A 3 -4.36 13.60 4.82
CA LEU A 3 -4.26 12.18 4.56
C LEU A 3 -3.70 11.96 3.15
N VAL A 4 -2.89 10.93 2.99
CA VAL A 4 -2.33 10.53 1.69
C VAL A 4 -3.15 9.36 1.16
N LYS A 5 -3.65 9.50 -0.07
CA LYS A 5 -4.39 8.46 -0.77
C LYS A 5 -3.42 7.48 -1.42
N LEU A 6 -3.60 6.19 -1.16
CA LEU A 6 -2.81 5.08 -1.72
C LEU A 6 -3.75 3.97 -2.21
N THR A 7 -3.22 3.05 -3.01
CA THR A 7 -3.95 1.85 -3.46
C THR A 7 -3.47 0.65 -2.66
N GLU A 8 -4.33 0.07 -1.85
CA GLU A 8 -4.06 -1.11 -1.04
C GLU A 8 -4.41 -2.40 -1.79
N VAL A 9 -3.55 -3.40 -1.65
CA VAL A 9 -3.82 -4.78 -2.06
C VAL A 9 -4.39 -5.54 -0.86
N CYS A 10 -5.66 -5.94 -0.96
CA CYS A 10 -6.34 -6.68 0.08
C CYS A 10 -6.48 -8.15 -0.29
N HIS A 11 -6.21 -9.02 0.68
CA HIS A 11 -6.51 -10.43 0.57
C HIS A 11 -7.93 -10.69 1.08
N ASN A 12 -8.81 -11.20 0.22
CA ASN A 12 -10.16 -11.53 0.61
C ASN A 12 -10.15 -12.92 1.27
N ASN A 13 -10.16 -12.97 2.60
CA ASN A 13 -10.10 -14.22 3.36
C ASN A 13 -11.48 -14.89 3.49
N THR A 14 -12.27 -14.89 2.41
CA THR A 14 -13.53 -15.66 2.37
C THR A 14 -13.18 -17.15 2.39
N LEU A 15 -13.97 -17.97 3.09
CA LEU A 15 -13.76 -19.42 3.30
C LEU A 15 -13.75 -20.29 2.01
N THR A 16 -13.67 -19.66 0.84
CA THR A 16 -13.59 -20.29 -0.47
C THR A 16 -12.13 -20.60 -0.81
N THR A 17 -11.86 -21.74 -1.44
CA THR A 17 -10.52 -22.22 -1.81
C THR A 17 -9.75 -21.34 -2.81
N HIS A 18 -10.31 -20.21 -3.21
CA HIS A 18 -9.72 -19.26 -4.15
C HIS A 18 -9.14 -18.06 -3.39
N GLN A 19 -7.84 -17.84 -3.58
CA GLN A 19 -7.12 -16.69 -3.06
C GLN A 19 -7.44 -15.47 -3.92
N ASP A 20 -8.52 -14.77 -3.58
CA ASP A 20 -8.92 -13.57 -4.32
C ASP A 20 -8.24 -12.32 -3.73
N TYR A 21 -7.44 -11.66 -4.56
CA TYR A 21 -6.88 -10.34 -4.24
C TYR A 21 -7.77 -9.25 -4.83
N THR A 22 -7.98 -8.18 -4.07
CA THR A 22 -8.76 -7.02 -4.49
C THR A 22 -7.95 -5.74 -4.27
N LEU A 23 -8.25 -4.72 -5.08
CA LEU A 23 -7.66 -3.39 -4.91
C LEU A 23 -8.70 -2.46 -4.30
N ARG A 24 -8.27 -1.66 -3.33
CA ARG A 24 -9.09 -0.60 -2.76
C ARG A 24 -8.28 0.66 -2.50
N GLU A 25 -8.97 1.77 -2.43
CA GLU A 25 -8.37 3.04 -2.03
C GLU A 25 -8.27 3.11 -0.50
N VAL A 26 -7.10 3.54 0.00
CA VAL A 26 -6.87 3.76 1.43
C VAL A 26 -6.27 5.14 1.66
N PHE A 27 -6.65 5.76 2.77
CA PHE A 27 -6.14 7.06 3.20
C PHE A 27 -5.29 6.87 4.45
N VAL A 28 -3.99 7.12 4.34
CA VAL A 28 -3.01 6.90 5.41
C VAL A 28 -2.60 8.24 6.00
N ASN A 29 -2.51 8.31 7.34
CA ASN A 29 -1.85 9.42 8.00
C ASN A 29 -0.33 9.18 8.01
N PRO A 30 0.48 9.99 7.31
CA PRO A 30 1.93 9.81 7.27
C PRO A 30 2.60 9.86 8.65
N GLU A 31 2.06 10.63 9.59
CA GLU A 31 2.63 10.79 10.94
C GLU A 31 2.64 9.49 11.76
N HIS A 32 1.82 8.52 11.36
CA HIS A 32 1.70 7.22 12.04
C HIS A 32 2.38 6.08 11.27
N VAL A 33 2.99 6.35 10.12
CA VAL A 33 3.77 5.36 9.38
C VAL A 33 5.14 5.24 10.04
N VAL A 34 5.43 4.07 10.60
CA VAL A 34 6.67 3.80 11.33
C VAL A 34 7.67 2.97 10.54
N MET A 35 7.23 2.31 9.47
CA MET A 35 8.11 1.52 8.60
C MET A 35 7.57 1.45 7.18
N ILE A 36 8.49 1.54 6.22
CA ILE A 36 8.27 1.32 4.80
C ILE A 36 9.24 0.22 4.36
N ARG A 37 8.73 -0.87 3.80
CA ARG A 37 9.57 -1.95 3.26
C ARG A 37 9.00 -2.50 1.96
N GLU A 38 9.85 -3.05 1.11
CA GLU A 38 9.40 -3.76 -0.09
C GLU A 38 8.60 -5.02 0.28
N GLU A 39 7.58 -5.34 -0.51
CA GLU A 39 6.81 -6.59 -0.43
C GLU A 39 7.01 -7.42 -1.71
N ALA A 40 8.12 -8.14 -1.78
CA ALA A 40 8.50 -8.94 -2.94
C ALA A 40 7.52 -10.09 -3.24
N ARG A 41 6.81 -10.62 -2.22
CA ARG A 41 5.85 -11.72 -2.43
C ARG A 41 4.68 -11.28 -3.31
N MET A 42 4.17 -10.05 -3.12
CA MET A 42 3.09 -9.52 -3.96
C MET A 42 3.54 -9.37 -5.40
N ARG A 43 4.79 -8.98 -5.64
CA ARG A 43 5.36 -8.91 -6.98
C ARG A 43 5.36 -10.29 -7.67
N GLN A 44 5.81 -11.32 -6.97
CA GLN A 44 5.81 -12.69 -7.52
C GLN A 44 4.39 -13.17 -7.85
N LEU A 45 3.40 -12.83 -7.02
CA LEU A 45 2.00 -13.16 -7.28
C LEU A 45 1.43 -12.38 -8.46
N ASN A 46 1.87 -11.14 -8.67
CA ASN A 46 1.47 -10.31 -9.80
C ASN A 46 2.00 -10.90 -11.11
N GLU A 47 3.28 -11.27 -11.13
CA GLU A 47 3.95 -11.93 -12.26
C GLU A 47 3.28 -13.28 -12.61
N GLN A 48 2.63 -13.93 -11.64
CA GLN A 48 1.87 -15.17 -11.82
C GLN A 48 0.40 -14.95 -12.24
N GLY A 49 -0.05 -13.70 -12.33
CA GLY A 49 -1.44 -13.36 -12.68
C GLY A 49 -2.46 -13.60 -11.56
N ALA A 50 -2.02 -13.69 -10.30
CA ALA A 50 -2.90 -13.88 -9.15
C ALA A 50 -3.51 -12.56 -8.62
N LEU A 51 -3.03 -11.41 -9.10
CA LEU A 51 -3.56 -10.09 -8.80
C LEU A 51 -4.52 -9.62 -9.91
N PRO A 52 -5.42 -8.65 -9.63
CA PRO A 52 -6.34 -8.12 -10.64
C PRO A 52 -5.63 -7.66 -11.91
N ALA A 53 -6.21 -7.95 -13.07
CA ALA A 53 -5.60 -7.76 -14.39
C ALA A 53 -5.23 -6.30 -14.74
N ASP A 54 -5.77 -5.33 -14.00
CA ASP A 54 -5.47 -3.90 -14.19
C ASP A 54 -4.09 -3.49 -13.64
N LEU A 55 -3.34 -4.43 -13.04
CA LEU A 55 -1.97 -4.22 -12.58
C LEU A 55 -0.96 -4.72 -13.61
N ASP A 56 -0.09 -3.83 -14.09
CA ASP A 56 1.09 -4.23 -14.84
C ASP A 56 1.99 -5.14 -14.00
N GLY A 57 2.53 -6.21 -14.61
CA GLY A 57 3.45 -7.15 -13.96
C GLY A 57 4.74 -6.51 -13.42
N THR A 58 5.06 -5.29 -13.85
CA THR A 58 6.24 -4.51 -13.42
C THR A 58 5.99 -3.69 -12.15
N HIS A 59 4.75 -3.66 -11.64
CA HIS A 59 4.47 -2.95 -10.40
C HIS A 59 5.24 -3.53 -9.22
N GLN A 60 5.76 -2.62 -8.42
CA GLN A 60 6.36 -2.92 -7.12
C GLN A 60 5.31 -2.73 -6.03
N PHE A 61 5.52 -3.38 -4.91
CA PHE A 61 4.62 -3.34 -3.77
C PHE A 61 5.41 -2.98 -2.52
N THR A 62 4.76 -2.22 -1.66
CA THR A 62 5.35 -1.72 -0.42
C THR A 62 4.46 -2.12 0.74
N LYS A 63 5.05 -2.71 1.77
CA LYS A 63 4.38 -2.93 3.04
C LYS A 63 4.64 -1.76 3.98
N LEU A 64 3.55 -1.18 4.47
CA LEU A 64 3.54 -0.09 5.43
C LEU A 64 3.18 -0.64 6.80
N THR A 65 3.98 -0.30 7.81
CA THR A 65 3.62 -0.52 9.21
C THR A 65 3.10 0.79 9.79
N ILE A 66 1.85 0.77 10.21
CA ILE A 66 1.15 1.92 10.78
C ILE A 66 0.96 1.67 12.27
N ASN A 67 1.42 2.61 13.09
CA ASN A 67 1.21 2.55 14.53
C ASN A 67 -0.19 3.08 14.90
N ARG A 68 -1.02 2.24 15.53
CA ARG A 68 -2.34 2.60 16.06
C ARG A 68 -2.37 2.51 17.59
N GLY A 69 -1.33 2.98 18.26
CA GLY A 69 -1.20 2.97 19.72
C GLY A 69 -0.49 1.71 20.22
N HIS A 70 -1.24 0.74 20.77
CA HIS A 70 -0.66 -0.49 21.35
C HIS A 70 -0.50 -1.65 20.35
N THR A 71 -1.05 -1.52 19.14
CA THR A 71 -0.94 -2.53 18.07
C THR A 71 -0.56 -1.86 16.75
N GLY A 72 0.41 -2.45 16.06
CA GLY A 72 0.74 -2.08 14.68
C GLY A 72 -0.24 -2.73 13.71
N THR A 73 -0.65 -2.01 12.67
CA THR A 73 -1.35 -2.57 11.51
C THR A 73 -0.42 -2.55 10.32
N GLU A 74 -0.33 -3.66 9.59
CA GLU A 74 0.43 -3.73 8.35
C GLU A 74 -0.53 -3.75 7.16
N ILE A 75 -0.25 -2.94 6.15
CA ILE A 75 -0.97 -2.95 4.87
C ILE A 75 0.03 -3.05 3.72
N VAL A 76 -0.41 -3.61 2.60
CA VAL A 76 0.41 -3.63 1.37
C VAL A 76 -0.21 -2.69 0.36
N VAL A 77 0.61 -1.78 -0.18
CA VAL A 77 0.19 -0.80 -1.18
C VAL A 77 0.96 -0.98 -2.48
N VAL A 78 0.32 -0.57 -3.58
CA VAL A 78 0.92 -0.55 -4.91
C VAL A 78 1.87 0.64 -5.02
N GLY A 79 3.13 0.38 -5.37
CA GLY A 79 4.18 1.37 -5.55
C GLY A 79 5.53 0.92 -4.99
N ALA A 80 6.61 1.44 -5.58
CA ALA A 80 7.97 1.21 -5.11
C ALA A 80 8.21 1.94 -3.77
N PRO A 81 9.03 1.39 -2.85
CA PRO A 81 9.25 1.99 -1.53
C PRO A 81 9.69 3.46 -1.58
N SER A 82 10.56 3.82 -2.53
CA SER A 82 11.05 5.20 -2.71
C SER A 82 9.95 6.19 -3.13
N ILE A 83 9.01 5.74 -3.98
CA ILE A 83 7.88 6.56 -4.42
C ILE A 83 6.89 6.74 -3.27
N ILE A 84 6.60 5.67 -2.53
CA ILE A 84 5.69 5.73 -1.37
C ILE A 84 6.27 6.62 -0.28
N GLU A 85 7.56 6.48 0.02
CA GLU A 85 8.28 7.31 0.97
C GLU A 85 8.26 8.80 0.56
N SER A 86 8.55 9.11 -0.70
CA SER A 86 8.43 10.47 -1.23
C SER A 86 7.01 11.03 -1.11
N THR A 87 6.00 10.22 -1.44
CA THR A 87 4.58 10.62 -1.40
C THR A 87 4.11 10.90 0.03
N LEU A 88 4.54 10.10 1.00
CA LEU A 88 4.23 10.30 2.41
C LEU A 88 4.93 11.53 3.01
N ASN A 89 6.12 11.88 2.50
CA ASN A 89 6.90 13.04 2.94
C ASN A 89 6.58 14.34 2.19
N GLN A 90 5.70 14.33 1.18
CA GLN A 90 5.29 15.55 0.48
C GLN A 90 4.49 16.48 1.42
N GLN A 91 5.19 17.40 2.08
CA GLN A 91 4.55 18.55 2.71
C GLN A 91 3.97 19.43 1.60
N LYS A 92 2.63 19.47 1.48
CA LYS A 92 1.94 20.50 0.70
C LYS A 92 2.21 21.85 1.35
N THR A 93 3.26 22.54 0.93
CA THR A 93 3.36 23.99 1.12
C THR A 93 2.29 24.61 0.25
N LEU A 94 1.10 24.82 0.81
CA LEU A 94 0.06 25.60 0.15
C LEU A 94 0.64 27.01 -0.05
N LEU A 95 0.83 27.42 -1.30
CA LEU A 95 1.11 28.81 -1.64
C LEU A 95 -0.09 29.62 -1.15
N ARG A 96 0.11 30.46 -0.13
CA ARG A 96 -0.88 31.43 0.31
C ARG A 96 -0.98 32.47 -0.80
N GLY A 97 -2.05 32.39 -1.59
CA GLY A 97 -2.49 33.46 -2.49
C GLY A 97 -3.38 34.43 -1.75
#